data_AF-Z9JPG4-F1
#
_entry.id   AF-Z9JPG4-F1
#
_cell.length_a   1.000
_cell.length_b   1.000
_cell.length_c   1.000
_cell.angle_alpha   90.00
_cell.angle_beta   90.00
_cell.angle_gamma   90.00
#
_symmetry.space_group_name_H-M   'P 1'
#
loop_
_entity.id
_entity.type
_entity.pdbx_description
1 polymer ?
#
loop_
_entity_poly.entity_id
_entity_poly.type
_entity_poly.pdbx_seq_one_letter_code
_entity_poly.pdbx_strand_id
1 'polypeptide(L)'
;MPSSTSRIPFPRPGRRRPRTSADPTARHPQRTARRPQRLRQPQRPHRPPTLTHAPGGDLVVFHIGMTIRARHRPDLWGPVFLAMPPMIAELSRNRDAAARGEAEDLGFLHAETLIGKDGPWVVQYWRSVEQLYAYATDPDHAHLPAWKRFNAAARKHPGAVGVWHETYVVPASGIESVYVGGAAVGLARAVGTVPVAARGKAARERLASAGGPADVTPR
;
A
#
# COMPACT_ATOMS: atom_id res chain seq x y z
N MET A 1 40.91 26.85 -61.15
CA MET A 1 40.75 27.62 -62.39
C MET A 1 39.26 27.80 -62.64
N PRO A 2 38.74 29.03 -62.84
CA PRO A 2 39.26 30.35 -62.47
C PRO A 2 38.63 30.83 -61.12
N SER A 3 39.16 31.75 -60.29
CA SER A 3 39.75 33.09 -60.51
C SER A 3 38.69 34.09 -61.01
N SER A 4 38.28 35.16 -60.30
CA SER A 4 38.99 36.43 -60.03
C SER A 4 38.01 37.45 -59.40
N THR A 5 38.39 38.59 -58.79
CA THR A 5 39.66 39.03 -58.18
C THR A 5 39.44 40.22 -57.21
N SER A 6 40.07 40.10 -56.03
CA SER A 6 40.47 41.11 -55.03
C SER A 6 40.73 42.58 -55.47
N ARG A 7 40.44 43.57 -54.60
CA ARG A 7 41.40 44.64 -54.22
C ARG A 7 41.03 45.51 -52.99
N ILE A 8 42.09 46.01 -52.33
CA ILE A 8 42.20 46.77 -51.05
C ILE A 8 43.40 47.76 -51.29
N PRO A 9 43.51 49.03 -50.79
CA PRO A 9 43.39 49.39 -49.35
C PRO A 9 43.05 50.86 -48.91
N PHE A 10 42.97 51.04 -47.58
CA PHE A 10 43.46 52.10 -46.65
C PHE A 10 44.35 53.31 -47.14
N PRO A 11 44.77 54.29 -46.27
CA PRO A 11 44.26 54.82 -44.96
C PRO A 11 44.34 56.38 -44.74
N ARG A 12 44.03 56.85 -43.50
CA ARG A 12 44.59 58.04 -42.73
C ARG A 12 43.75 59.36 -42.65
N PRO A 13 44.02 60.28 -41.67
CA PRO A 13 44.16 60.03 -40.22
C PRO A 13 43.58 61.13 -39.26
N GLY A 14 43.16 60.72 -38.06
CA GLY A 14 43.52 61.36 -36.78
C GLY A 14 42.82 62.64 -36.27
N ARG A 15 42.54 62.68 -34.96
CA ARG A 15 43.11 63.66 -34.00
C ARG A 15 42.87 63.24 -32.53
N ARG A 16 43.60 63.86 -31.59
CA ARG A 16 43.69 63.48 -30.17
C ARG A 16 42.67 64.19 -29.27
N ARG A 17 42.52 63.62 -28.07
CA ARG A 17 41.75 64.04 -26.87
C ARG A 17 41.91 65.52 -26.48
N PRO A 18 41.07 66.00 -25.54
CA PRO A 18 41.61 66.20 -24.19
C PRO A 18 40.86 65.44 -23.08
N ARG A 19 41.52 65.33 -21.92
CA ARG A 19 40.92 64.90 -20.64
C ARG A 19 40.33 66.12 -19.94
N THR A 20 39.24 65.94 -19.21
CA THR A 20 38.85 66.79 -18.07
C THR A 20 38.59 65.90 -16.85
N SER A 21 38.75 66.46 -15.65
CA SER A 21 38.88 65.74 -14.38
C SER A 21 37.98 66.33 -13.28
N ALA A 22 37.58 65.49 -12.32
CA ALA A 22 36.92 65.84 -11.05
C ALA A 22 35.49 66.45 -11.19
N ASP A 23 34.58 66.36 -10.22
CA ASP A 23 34.59 65.68 -8.92
C ASP A 23 33.13 65.25 -8.54
N PRO A 24 32.89 64.36 -7.55
CA PRO A 24 31.56 63.80 -7.30
C PRO A 24 30.83 64.45 -6.12
N THR A 25 29.56 64.83 -6.29
CA THR A 25 28.49 64.64 -5.27
C THR A 25 27.11 65.00 -5.81
N ALA A 26 26.27 64.00 -6.06
CA ALA A 26 24.82 64.16 -6.17
C ALA A 26 24.11 62.86 -5.77
N ARG A 27 23.69 62.75 -4.51
CA ARG A 27 22.90 61.59 -4.04
C ARG A 27 21.49 61.69 -4.61
N HIS A 28 21.20 60.92 -5.65
CA HIS A 28 19.84 60.72 -6.14
C HIS A 28 19.11 59.73 -5.20
N PRO A 29 17.99 60.11 -4.56
CA PRO A 29 17.23 59.17 -3.72
C PRO A 29 16.55 58.14 -4.62
N GLN A 30 17.01 56.88 -4.56
CA GLN A 30 16.34 55.78 -5.26
C GLN A 30 14.95 55.56 -4.68
N ARG A 31 13.93 56.05 -5.39
CA ARG A 31 12.52 55.84 -5.07
C ARG A 31 12.16 54.39 -5.35
N THR A 32 12.33 53.53 -4.34
CA THR A 32 12.10 52.09 -4.44
C THR A 32 10.64 51.79 -4.75
N ALA A 33 10.37 51.47 -6.02
CA ALA A 33 9.08 50.96 -6.43
C ALA A 33 8.83 49.61 -5.75
N ARG A 34 8.00 49.61 -4.69
CA ARG A 34 7.54 48.38 -4.03
C ARG A 34 6.79 47.53 -5.04
N ARG A 35 7.47 46.50 -5.57
CA ARG A 35 6.89 45.46 -6.42
C ARG A 35 5.66 44.89 -5.69
N PRO A 36 4.46 44.86 -6.30
CA PRO A 36 3.28 44.35 -5.62
C PRO A 36 3.54 42.89 -5.24
N GLN A 37 3.41 42.58 -3.95
CA GLN A 37 3.44 41.20 -3.50
C GLN A 37 2.28 40.48 -4.19
N ARG A 38 2.58 39.53 -5.08
CA ARG A 38 1.60 38.55 -5.51
C ARG A 38 1.09 37.88 -4.24
N LEU A 39 -0.17 38.15 -3.88
CA LEU A 39 -0.89 37.40 -2.87
C LEU A 39 -0.67 35.92 -3.18
N ARG A 40 0.01 35.21 -2.25
CA ARG A 40 0.17 33.76 -2.36
C ARG A 40 -1.23 33.19 -2.38
N GLN A 41 -1.67 32.69 -3.54
CA GLN A 41 -2.93 31.96 -3.62
C GLN A 41 -2.85 30.83 -2.59
N PRO A 42 -3.89 30.63 -1.76
CA PRO A 42 -3.88 29.54 -0.81
C PRO A 42 -3.71 28.22 -1.58
N GLN A 43 -2.64 27.50 -1.27
CA GLN A 43 -2.40 26.16 -1.78
C GLN A 43 -3.65 25.34 -1.46
N ARG A 44 -4.37 24.87 -2.49
CA ARG A 44 -5.48 23.93 -2.26
C ARG A 44 -4.91 22.74 -1.50
N PRO A 45 -5.56 22.26 -0.42
CA PRO A 45 -5.05 21.12 0.34
C PRO A 45 -4.83 19.95 -0.61
N HIS A 46 -3.62 19.38 -0.59
CA HIS A 46 -3.25 18.28 -1.46
C HIS A 46 -4.07 17.06 -1.07
N ARG A 47 -5.14 16.78 -1.82
CA ARG A 47 -5.99 15.61 -1.58
C ARG A 47 -5.12 14.35 -1.79
N PRO A 48 -5.04 13.44 -0.80
CA PRO A 48 -4.29 12.20 -0.98
C PRO A 48 -4.83 11.43 -2.20
N PRO A 49 -3.94 10.79 -2.99
CA PRO A 49 -4.35 10.09 -4.20
C PRO A 49 -5.32 8.95 -3.89
N THR A 50 -6.19 8.64 -4.84
CA THR A 50 -6.96 7.40 -4.81
C THR A 50 -6.06 6.24 -5.21
N LEU A 51 -6.05 5.20 -4.38
CA LEU A 51 -5.18 4.03 -4.51
C LEU A 51 -6.01 2.75 -4.78
N THR A 52 -5.32 1.70 -5.20
CA THR A 52 -5.82 0.33 -5.34
C THR A 52 -4.73 -0.64 -4.87
N HIS A 53 -5.04 -1.91 -4.61
CA HIS A 53 -4.06 -2.93 -4.25
C HIS A 53 -2.98 -3.06 -5.34
N ALA A 54 -1.73 -3.28 -4.92
CA ALA A 54 -0.65 -3.52 -5.85
C ALA A 54 -0.94 -4.76 -6.74
N PRO A 55 -0.43 -4.81 -7.98
CA PRO A 55 -0.49 -6.01 -8.80
C PRO A 55 0.12 -7.21 -8.06
N GLY A 56 -0.54 -8.37 -8.17
CA GLY A 56 -0.16 -9.61 -7.50
C GLY A 56 -0.81 -10.80 -8.19
N GLY A 57 -0.48 -12.01 -7.71
CA GLY A 57 -1.12 -13.25 -8.15
C GLY A 57 -2.44 -13.51 -7.43
N ASP A 58 -2.83 -14.77 -7.45
CA ASP A 58 -4.00 -15.28 -6.72
C ASP A 58 -3.85 -15.06 -5.20
N LEU A 59 -4.99 -15.04 -4.52
CA LEU A 59 -5.09 -14.67 -3.11
C LEU A 59 -6.03 -15.62 -2.38
N VAL A 60 -5.64 -16.06 -1.19
CA VAL A 60 -6.54 -16.72 -0.26
C VAL A 60 -6.96 -15.74 0.84
N VAL A 61 -8.27 -15.55 0.99
CA VAL A 61 -8.86 -14.83 2.12
C VAL A 61 -9.48 -15.86 3.05
N PHE A 62 -9.02 -15.89 4.30
CA PHE A 62 -9.47 -16.84 5.31
C PHE A 62 -10.08 -16.09 6.49
N HIS A 63 -11.39 -16.26 6.68
CA HIS A 63 -12.07 -15.81 7.88
C HIS A 63 -12.03 -16.92 8.93
N ILE A 64 -11.74 -16.56 10.17
CA ILE A 64 -11.93 -17.44 11.34
C ILE A 64 -12.50 -16.63 12.49
N GLY A 65 -13.51 -17.16 13.17
CA GLY A 65 -14.14 -16.41 14.27
C GLY A 65 -14.84 -17.29 15.28
N MET A 66 -15.25 -16.64 16.37
CA MET A 66 -16.04 -17.29 17.41
C MET A 66 -17.38 -16.58 17.63
N THR A 67 -18.40 -17.35 17.98
CA THR A 67 -19.73 -16.88 18.36
C THR A 67 -19.94 -17.07 19.86
N ILE A 68 -20.13 -15.97 20.59
CA ILE A 68 -20.34 -15.98 22.04
C ILE A 68 -21.82 -16.25 22.33
N ARG A 69 -22.13 -17.51 22.67
CA ARG A 69 -23.49 -17.96 23.00
C ARG A 69 -23.77 -17.79 24.50
N ALA A 70 -22.89 -18.31 25.36
CA ALA A 70 -22.99 -18.16 26.82
C ALA A 70 -22.32 -16.86 27.31
N ARG A 71 -22.91 -15.69 26.98
CA ARG A 71 -22.31 -14.36 27.29
C ARG A 71 -21.91 -14.18 28.76
N HIS A 72 -22.70 -14.74 29.68
CA HIS A 72 -22.47 -14.69 31.14
C HIS A 72 -21.36 -15.64 31.66
N ARG A 73 -20.67 -16.37 30.77
CA ARG A 73 -19.60 -17.33 31.11
C ARG A 73 -18.25 -16.94 30.48
N PRO A 74 -17.62 -15.82 30.91
CA PRO A 74 -16.31 -15.41 30.40
C PRO A 74 -15.20 -16.42 30.67
N ASP A 75 -15.35 -17.28 31.67
CA ASP A 75 -14.51 -18.44 31.94
C ASP A 75 -14.50 -19.46 30.78
N LEU A 76 -15.59 -19.54 30.00
CA LEU A 76 -15.72 -20.47 28.87
C LEU A 76 -15.31 -19.87 27.53
N TRP A 77 -15.63 -18.59 27.28
CA TRP A 77 -15.35 -17.93 26.00
C TRP A 77 -14.06 -17.09 25.98
N GLY A 78 -13.61 -16.60 27.14
CA GLY A 78 -12.38 -15.79 27.26
C GLY A 78 -11.11 -16.53 26.83
N PRO A 79 -10.87 -17.80 27.21
CA PRO A 79 -9.71 -18.56 26.74
C PRO A 79 -9.69 -18.76 25.22
N VAL A 80 -10.85 -18.85 24.57
CA VAL A 80 -10.96 -18.98 23.10
C VAL A 80 -10.64 -17.66 22.42
N PHE A 81 -11.13 -16.54 22.96
CA PHE A 81 -10.81 -15.20 22.47
C PHE A 81 -9.30 -14.93 22.45
N LEU A 82 -8.60 -15.34 23.52
CA LEU A 82 -7.17 -15.12 23.70
C LEU A 82 -6.28 -16.08 22.89
N ALA A 83 -6.85 -17.02 22.13
CA ALA A 83 -6.08 -18.01 21.36
C ALA A 83 -5.51 -17.47 20.03
N MET A 84 -6.18 -16.51 19.38
CA MET A 84 -5.75 -15.97 18.08
C MET A 84 -4.56 -14.99 18.13
N PRO A 85 -4.45 -14.06 19.11
CA PRO A 85 -3.35 -13.08 19.10
C PRO A 85 -1.92 -13.67 19.09
N PRO A 86 -1.59 -14.73 19.85
CA PRO A 86 -0.26 -15.36 19.78
C PRO A 86 0.06 -15.93 18.40
N MET A 87 -0.96 -16.52 17.73
CA MET A 87 -0.86 -17.13 16.40
C MET A 87 -0.62 -16.08 15.32
N ILE A 88 -1.38 -14.98 15.34
CA ILE A 88 -1.17 -13.84 14.42
C ILE A 88 0.22 -13.22 14.63
N ALA A 89 0.69 -13.15 15.87
CA ALA A 89 2.01 -12.63 16.19
C ALA A 89 3.14 -13.57 15.73
N GLU A 90 2.96 -14.89 15.81
CA GLU A 90 3.86 -15.90 15.24
C GLU A 90 3.96 -15.76 13.72
N LEU A 91 2.83 -15.77 13.02
CA LEU A 91 2.76 -15.59 11.57
C LEU A 91 3.36 -14.26 11.10
N SER A 92 3.09 -13.17 11.83
CA SER A 92 3.68 -11.86 11.50
C SER A 92 5.21 -11.85 11.66
N ARG A 93 5.73 -12.47 12.74
CA ARG A 93 7.19 -12.60 12.94
C ARG A 93 7.84 -13.48 11.88
N ASN A 94 7.20 -14.59 11.51
CA ASN A 94 7.69 -15.46 10.43
C ASN A 94 7.74 -14.69 9.11
N ARG A 95 6.66 -14.02 8.69
CA ARG A 95 6.64 -13.20 7.47
C ARG A 95 7.78 -12.18 7.45
N ASP A 96 8.00 -11.48 8.56
CA ASP A 96 9.04 -10.47 8.66
C ASP A 96 10.46 -11.08 8.60
N ALA A 97 10.66 -12.30 9.13
CA ALA A 97 11.91 -13.05 9.05
C ALA A 97 12.15 -13.64 7.64
N ALA A 98 11.11 -14.19 7.01
CA ALA A 98 11.16 -14.68 5.63
C ALA A 98 11.48 -13.55 4.64
N ALA A 99 10.94 -12.33 4.86
CA ALA A 99 11.29 -11.14 4.10
C ALA A 99 12.77 -10.71 4.25
N ARG A 100 13.47 -11.19 5.29
CA ARG A 100 14.93 -11.02 5.49
C ARG A 100 15.75 -12.24 5.04
N GLY A 101 15.11 -13.32 4.59
CA GLY A 101 15.76 -14.58 4.24
C GLY A 101 16.20 -15.43 5.45
N GLU A 102 15.66 -15.15 6.65
CA GLU A 102 16.03 -15.80 7.91
C GLU A 102 15.15 -17.03 8.25
N ALA A 103 14.03 -17.20 7.53
CA ALA A 103 13.05 -18.26 7.74
C ALA A 103 12.35 -18.64 6.43
N GLU A 104 11.71 -19.80 6.40
CA GLU A 104 10.78 -20.19 5.34
C GLU A 104 9.51 -19.32 5.38
N ASP A 105 8.99 -18.90 4.22
CA ASP A 105 7.75 -18.12 4.11
C ASP A 105 6.54 -19.05 4.30
N LEU A 106 5.85 -18.92 5.43
CA LEU A 106 4.61 -19.67 5.71
C LEU A 106 3.41 -19.19 4.88
N GLY A 107 3.59 -18.22 3.97
CA GLY A 107 2.57 -17.74 3.04
C GLY A 107 1.58 -16.74 3.63
N PHE A 108 1.76 -16.35 4.90
CA PHE A 108 0.93 -15.36 5.57
C PHE A 108 1.30 -13.94 5.16
N LEU A 109 0.31 -13.19 4.68
CA LEU A 109 0.48 -11.79 4.26
C LEU A 109 0.08 -10.83 5.38
N HIS A 110 -1.16 -10.94 5.87
CA HIS A 110 -1.70 -10.01 6.87
C HIS A 110 -2.93 -10.58 7.59
N ALA A 111 -3.28 -10.00 8.74
CA ALA A 111 -4.54 -10.26 9.43
C ALA A 111 -5.13 -8.99 10.05
N GLU A 112 -6.45 -8.84 9.97
CA GLU A 112 -7.21 -7.83 10.72
C GLU A 112 -8.22 -8.51 11.64
N THR A 113 -8.18 -8.16 12.93
CA THR A 113 -9.17 -8.60 13.92
C THR A 113 -10.34 -7.60 13.95
N LEU A 114 -11.56 -8.10 13.80
CA LEU A 114 -12.79 -7.31 13.84
C LEU A 114 -13.69 -7.80 14.97
N ILE A 115 -14.40 -6.89 15.63
CA ILE A 115 -15.30 -7.20 16.75
C ILE A 115 -16.75 -6.96 16.31
N GLY A 116 -17.51 -8.05 16.12
CA GLY A 116 -18.92 -8.01 15.73
C GLY A 116 -19.88 -8.23 16.92
N LYS A 117 -21.20 -8.07 16.68
CA LYS A 117 -22.22 -8.19 17.75
C LYS A 117 -22.27 -9.58 18.39
N ASP A 118 -21.94 -10.61 17.61
CA ASP A 118 -22.03 -12.02 17.99
C ASP A 118 -20.68 -12.60 18.43
N GLY A 119 -19.60 -11.85 18.25
CA GLY A 119 -18.24 -12.21 18.64
C GLY A 119 -17.18 -11.61 17.71
N PRO A 120 -15.90 -11.82 18.06
CA PRO A 120 -14.77 -11.41 17.25
C PRO A 120 -14.48 -12.41 16.13
N TRP A 121 -13.96 -11.90 15.02
CA TRP A 121 -13.39 -12.68 13.93
C TRP A 121 -12.05 -12.10 13.48
N VAL A 122 -11.31 -12.86 12.69
CA VAL A 122 -10.04 -12.46 12.08
C VAL A 122 -10.15 -12.71 10.58
N VAL A 123 -9.93 -11.66 9.78
CA VAL A 123 -9.76 -11.75 8.32
C VAL A 123 -8.27 -11.90 8.06
N GLN A 124 -7.86 -13.02 7.47
CA GLN A 124 -6.47 -13.33 7.16
C GLN A 124 -6.25 -13.39 5.65
N TYR A 125 -5.09 -12.94 5.20
CA TYR A 125 -4.66 -12.93 3.81
C TYR A 125 -3.46 -13.86 3.65
N TRP A 126 -3.54 -14.78 2.69
CA TRP A 126 -2.55 -15.83 2.44
C TRP A 126 -2.24 -15.92 0.94
N ARG A 127 -1.01 -16.33 0.61
CA ARG A 127 -0.59 -16.55 -0.79
C ARG A 127 -1.29 -17.76 -1.44
N SER A 128 -1.48 -18.84 -0.69
CA SER A 128 -2.07 -20.08 -1.20
C SER A 128 -2.84 -20.84 -0.12
N VAL A 129 -3.69 -21.78 -0.53
CA VAL A 129 -4.49 -22.62 0.40
C VAL A 129 -3.65 -23.74 1.01
N GLU A 130 -2.64 -24.22 0.26
CA GLU A 130 -1.66 -25.21 0.69
C GLU A 130 -0.83 -24.67 1.87
N GLN A 131 -0.34 -23.44 1.78
CA GLN A 131 0.41 -22.80 2.87
C GLN A 131 -0.46 -22.54 4.11
N LEU A 132 -1.70 -22.09 3.92
CA LEU A 132 -2.69 -21.96 5.01
C LEU A 132 -2.94 -23.30 5.72
N TYR A 133 -3.11 -24.40 4.97
CA TYR A 133 -3.40 -25.71 5.54
C TYR A 133 -2.17 -26.41 6.10
N ALA A 134 -0.97 -26.18 5.55
CA ALA A 134 0.28 -26.59 6.17
C ALA A 134 0.38 -25.97 7.57
N TYR A 135 0.29 -24.64 7.68
CA TYR A 135 0.31 -23.95 8.97
C TYR A 135 -0.80 -24.42 9.93
N ALA A 136 -2.02 -24.62 9.43
CA ALA A 136 -3.14 -25.03 10.27
C ALA A 136 -3.03 -26.46 10.82
N THR A 137 -2.25 -27.34 10.17
CA THR A 137 -2.09 -28.76 10.54
C THR A 137 -0.74 -29.09 11.18
N ASP A 138 0.21 -28.16 11.17
CA ASP A 138 1.53 -28.31 11.76
C ASP A 138 1.46 -28.42 13.31
N PRO A 139 2.10 -29.43 13.94
CA PRO A 139 2.14 -29.59 15.39
C PRO A 139 3.06 -28.61 16.13
N ASP A 140 4.06 -28.04 15.45
CA ASP A 140 5.07 -27.13 16.01
C ASP A 140 4.63 -25.66 15.94
N HIS A 141 3.59 -25.35 15.15
CA HIS A 141 2.95 -24.05 15.07
C HIS A 141 1.78 -23.85 16.04
N ALA A 142 1.47 -22.59 16.38
CA ALA A 142 0.51 -22.25 17.43
C ALA A 142 -0.94 -22.74 17.17
N HIS A 143 -1.33 -22.95 15.91
CA HIS A 143 -2.71 -23.29 15.54
C HIS A 143 -3.16 -24.65 16.07
N LEU A 144 -2.46 -25.75 15.75
CA LEU A 144 -2.93 -27.09 16.11
C LEU A 144 -3.02 -27.32 17.65
N PRO A 145 -2.07 -26.88 18.49
CA PRO A 145 -2.19 -26.96 19.94
C PRO A 145 -3.35 -26.12 20.50
N ALA A 146 -3.60 -24.92 19.96
CA ALA A 146 -4.75 -24.10 20.34
C ALA A 146 -6.07 -24.78 19.97
N TRP A 147 -6.17 -25.34 18.76
CA TRP A 147 -7.34 -26.07 18.29
C TRP A 147 -7.62 -27.33 19.12
N LYS A 148 -6.59 -28.09 19.51
CA LYS A 148 -6.72 -29.23 20.43
C LYS A 148 -7.29 -28.80 21.79
N ARG A 149 -6.80 -27.70 22.37
CA ARG A 149 -7.31 -27.14 23.65
C ARG A 149 -8.76 -26.68 23.53
N PHE A 150 -9.11 -25.97 22.46
CA PHE A 150 -10.48 -25.55 22.18
C PHE A 150 -11.43 -26.75 22.11
N ASN A 151 -11.11 -27.77 21.31
CA ASN A 151 -11.95 -28.95 21.16
C ASN A 151 -12.16 -29.72 22.49
N ALA A 152 -11.13 -29.78 23.33
CA ALA A 152 -11.25 -30.38 24.67
C ALA A 152 -12.19 -29.58 25.59
N ALA A 153 -12.17 -28.24 25.53
CA ALA A 153 -13.07 -27.39 26.30
C ALA A 153 -14.52 -27.42 25.75
N ALA A 154 -14.69 -27.36 24.43
CA ALA A 154 -15.99 -27.36 23.75
C ALA A 154 -16.78 -28.66 24.01
N ARG A 155 -16.09 -29.81 24.13
CA ARG A 155 -16.71 -31.09 24.53
C ARG A 155 -17.22 -31.10 25.97
N LYS A 156 -16.56 -30.39 26.89
CA LYS A 156 -17.01 -30.27 28.30
C LYS A 156 -18.16 -29.29 28.47
N HIS A 157 -18.22 -28.25 27.62
CA HIS A 157 -19.21 -27.18 27.69
C HIS A 157 -19.86 -26.93 26.33
N PRO A 158 -20.64 -27.90 25.81
CA PRO A 158 -21.30 -27.78 24.52
C PRO A 158 -22.22 -26.55 24.50
N GLY A 159 -22.20 -25.82 23.39
CA GLY A 159 -23.05 -24.65 23.19
C GLY A 159 -22.57 -23.35 23.85
N ALA A 160 -21.51 -23.33 24.66
CA ALA A 160 -20.99 -22.08 25.24
C ALA A 160 -20.38 -21.13 24.20
N VAL A 161 -19.67 -21.70 23.23
CA VAL A 161 -18.98 -21.01 22.12
C VAL A 161 -19.31 -21.74 20.82
N GLY A 162 -19.46 -21.01 19.72
CA GLY A 162 -19.31 -21.55 18.36
C GLY A 162 -17.97 -21.11 17.79
N VAL A 163 -17.32 -21.94 16.97
CA VAL A 163 -16.19 -21.52 16.12
C VAL A 163 -16.55 -21.90 14.69
N TRP A 164 -16.16 -21.05 13.75
CA TRP A 164 -16.44 -21.19 12.33
C TRP A 164 -15.26 -20.60 11.54
N HIS A 165 -15.15 -21.00 10.27
CA HIS A 165 -14.17 -20.45 9.35
C HIS A 165 -14.71 -20.49 7.91
N GLU A 166 -14.20 -19.60 7.06
CA GLU A 166 -14.54 -19.49 5.64
C GLU A 166 -13.24 -19.31 4.85
N THR A 167 -13.03 -20.11 3.80
CA THR A 167 -11.84 -20.02 2.94
C THR A 167 -12.27 -19.63 1.54
N TYR A 168 -11.80 -18.48 1.05
CA TYR A 168 -12.04 -18.00 -0.30
C TYR A 168 -10.73 -18.05 -1.08
N VAL A 169 -10.68 -18.86 -2.14
CA VAL A 169 -9.58 -18.86 -3.12
C VAL A 169 -10.00 -17.93 -4.26
N VAL A 170 -9.32 -16.80 -4.39
CA VAL A 170 -9.69 -15.72 -5.32
C VAL A 170 -8.59 -15.60 -6.39
N PRO A 171 -8.87 -15.87 -7.67
CA PRO A 171 -7.90 -15.65 -8.73
C PRO A 171 -7.61 -14.16 -8.87
N ALA A 172 -6.43 -13.77 -9.37
CA ALA A 172 -6.04 -12.36 -9.50
C ALA A 172 -7.08 -11.50 -10.25
N SER A 173 -7.75 -12.07 -11.27
CA SER A 173 -8.84 -11.47 -12.05
C SER A 173 -10.14 -11.22 -11.26
N GLY A 174 -10.32 -11.86 -10.11
CA GLY A 174 -11.43 -11.66 -9.19
C GLY A 174 -11.21 -10.55 -8.15
N ILE A 175 -10.04 -9.90 -8.14
CA ILE A 175 -9.66 -8.95 -7.08
C ILE A 175 -9.86 -7.49 -7.55
N GLU A 176 -10.70 -6.75 -6.82
CA GLU A 176 -10.95 -5.31 -7.01
C GLU A 176 -10.85 -4.61 -5.65
N SER A 177 -10.31 -3.40 -5.61
CA SER A 177 -10.21 -2.59 -4.40
C SER A 177 -10.06 -1.11 -4.75
N VAL A 178 -10.65 -0.23 -3.94
CA VAL A 178 -10.37 1.21 -4.00
C VAL A 178 -10.14 1.75 -2.60
N TYR A 179 -9.08 2.53 -2.43
CA TYR A 179 -8.76 3.22 -1.20
C TYR A 179 -8.73 4.73 -1.46
N VAL A 180 -9.55 5.48 -0.72
CA VAL A 180 -9.68 6.95 -0.84
C VAL A 180 -9.25 7.58 0.48
N GLY A 181 -8.72 8.81 0.45
CA GLY A 181 -8.48 9.58 1.67
C GLY A 181 -7.27 9.10 2.49
N GLY A 182 -6.42 8.23 1.93
CA GLY A 182 -5.30 7.61 2.66
C GLY A 182 -5.69 6.37 3.46
N ALA A 183 -6.86 5.77 3.23
CA ALA A 183 -7.23 4.50 3.85
C ALA A 183 -6.21 3.38 3.50
N ALA A 184 -5.72 2.67 4.52
CA ALA A 184 -4.83 1.53 4.38
C ALA A 184 -5.29 0.42 5.33
N VAL A 185 -6.19 -0.44 4.83
CA VAL A 185 -6.87 -1.52 5.57
C VAL A 185 -7.07 -2.74 4.66
N GLY A 186 -7.26 -3.91 5.27
CA GLY A 186 -7.45 -5.19 4.58
C GLY A 186 -6.31 -5.48 3.60
N LEU A 187 -6.68 -5.80 2.36
CA LEU A 187 -5.74 -6.15 1.28
C LEU A 187 -4.63 -5.10 1.05
N ALA A 188 -4.88 -3.80 1.26
CA ALA A 188 -3.85 -2.76 1.16
C ALA A 188 -2.66 -2.99 2.12
N ARG A 189 -2.91 -3.59 3.29
CA ARG A 189 -1.87 -3.95 4.26
C ARG A 189 -1.19 -5.28 3.95
N ALA A 190 -1.86 -6.15 3.19
CA ALA A 190 -1.35 -7.46 2.79
C ALA A 190 -0.38 -7.39 1.60
N VAL A 191 -0.70 -6.59 0.57
CA VAL A 191 0.08 -6.52 -0.68
C VAL A 191 0.58 -5.12 -1.04
N GLY A 192 0.30 -4.11 -0.21
CA GLY A 192 0.58 -2.72 -0.53
C GLY A 192 -0.40 -2.12 -1.55
N THR A 193 -0.10 -0.92 -2.04
CA THR A 193 -1.00 -0.17 -2.93
C THR A 193 -0.25 0.59 -4.03
N VAL A 194 -0.98 0.88 -5.12
CA VAL A 194 -0.54 1.71 -6.25
C VAL A 194 -1.62 2.76 -6.58
N PRO A 195 -1.31 3.87 -7.28
CA PRO A 195 -2.32 4.81 -7.75
C PRO A 195 -3.39 4.11 -8.60
N VAL A 196 -4.67 4.41 -8.37
CA VAL A 196 -5.80 3.72 -9.05
C VAL A 196 -5.72 3.81 -10.58
N ALA A 197 -5.16 4.90 -11.10
CA ALA A 197 -4.94 5.12 -12.53
C ALA A 197 -4.00 4.10 -13.19
N ALA A 198 -3.16 3.39 -12.42
CA ALA A 198 -2.27 2.34 -12.93
C ALA A 198 -3.00 1.03 -13.30
N ARG A 199 -4.25 0.84 -12.85
CA ARG A 199 -5.04 -0.40 -13.09
C ARG A 199 -6.41 -0.15 -13.74
N GLY A 200 -6.85 1.10 -13.86
CA GLY A 200 -8.14 1.47 -14.43
C GLY A 200 -8.99 2.31 -13.49
N LYS A 201 -9.79 3.21 -14.07
CA LYS A 201 -10.69 4.13 -13.35
C LYS A 201 -11.96 3.41 -12.90
N ALA A 202 -12.51 2.52 -13.72
CA ALA A 202 -13.70 1.73 -13.38
C ALA A 202 -13.35 0.38 -12.70
N ALA A 203 -14.27 -0.14 -11.88
CA ALA A 203 -14.10 -1.45 -11.24
C ALA A 203 -13.93 -2.59 -12.24
N ARG A 204 -14.73 -2.58 -13.33
CA ARG A 204 -14.63 -3.55 -14.44
C ARG A 204 -13.27 -3.52 -15.13
N GLU A 205 -12.67 -2.33 -15.31
CA GLU A 205 -11.33 -2.19 -15.88
C GLU A 205 -10.29 -2.84 -14.97
N ARG A 206 -10.39 -2.63 -13.65
CA ARG A 206 -9.43 -3.19 -12.67
C ARG A 206 -9.52 -4.72 -12.60
N LEU A 207 -10.72 -5.30 -12.60
CA LEU A 207 -10.93 -6.75 -12.69
C LEU A 207 -10.34 -7.33 -14.00
N ALA A 208 -10.60 -6.68 -15.14
CA ALA A 208 -10.04 -7.11 -16.42
C ALA A 208 -8.51 -6.97 -16.49
N SER A 209 -7.93 -5.91 -15.91
CA SER A 209 -6.49 -5.61 -15.93
C SER A 209 -5.60 -6.62 -15.19
N ALA A 210 -6.18 -7.45 -14.33
CA ALA A 210 -5.46 -8.49 -13.59
C ALA A 210 -5.33 -9.80 -14.40
N GLY A 211 -6.05 -9.93 -15.52
CA GLY A 211 -5.68 -10.87 -16.57
C GLY A 211 -4.63 -10.25 -17.48
N GLY A 212 -3.45 -10.88 -17.59
CA GLY A 212 -2.55 -10.65 -18.72
C GLY A 212 -3.28 -10.91 -20.05
N PRO A 213 -2.79 -10.36 -21.18
CA PRO A 213 -3.57 -10.29 -22.41
C PRO A 213 -4.02 -11.68 -22.87
N ALA A 214 -5.33 -11.89 -22.90
CA ALA A 214 -5.91 -12.92 -23.74
C ALA A 214 -5.59 -12.56 -25.19
N ASP A 215 -5.00 -13.51 -25.92
CA ASP A 215 -4.76 -13.40 -27.35
C ASP A 215 -6.08 -13.12 -28.08
N VAL A 216 -6.22 -11.88 -28.56
CA VAL A 216 -7.25 -11.48 -29.51
C VAL A 216 -6.56 -11.21 -30.84
N THR A 217 -6.15 -12.28 -31.50
CA THR A 217 -5.89 -12.26 -32.94
C THR A 217 -7.21 -11.94 -33.65
N PRO A 218 -7.34 -10.80 -34.36
CA PRO A 218 -8.54 -10.48 -35.11
C PRO A 218 -8.59 -11.29 -36.40
N ARG A 219 -9.81 -11.71 -36.77
CA ARG A 219 -10.15 -12.31 -38.07
C ARG A 219 -10.71 -11.24 -39.02
#